data_AF-A0A819TKJ2-F1
#
_entry.id   AF-A0A819TKJ2-F1
#
_cell.length_a   1.000
_cell.length_b   1.000
_cell.length_c   1.000
_cell.angle_alpha   90.00
_cell.angle_beta   90.00
_cell.angle_gamma   90.00
#
_symmetry.space_group_name_H-M   'P 1'
#
loop_
_entity.id
_entity.type
_entity.pdbx_description
1 polymer ?
#
loop_
_entity_poly.entity_id
_entity_poly.type
_entity_poly.pdbx_seq_one_letter_code
_entity_poly.pdbx_strand_id
1 'polypeptide(L)'
;MPPKSAALPQCDDCQSTEANYWCIECEISYCTTCSVAIHTRARAHHRRVPIYEKPIESKRCEQHRNEKLKYWCDCEKLICMDCHLSEQHKNHRTVPMSKGIFDITEKLKTEFKEAQTSLSQAITKDMLLTDINDNKNIQSITKTFDDLQQLMKELKELKSPIKTEYRIEGVDQLQTNIDNILKQARIVELIP
;
A
#
# COMPACT_ATOMS: atom_id res chain seq x y z
N MET A 1 -8.08 -21.53 4.25
CA MET A 1 -7.86 -21.13 5.66
C MET A 1 -7.87 -19.61 5.69
N PRO A 2 -8.76 -18.95 6.46
CA PRO A 2 -8.72 -17.50 6.56
C PRO A 2 -7.45 -17.09 7.33
N PRO A 3 -6.83 -15.94 7.02
CA PRO A 3 -5.53 -15.61 7.55
C PRO A 3 -5.61 -15.13 9.00
N LYS A 4 -4.66 -15.58 9.83
CA LYS A 4 -4.52 -15.16 11.23
C LYS A 4 -4.09 -13.69 11.34
N SER A 5 -4.94 -12.93 12.02
CA SER A 5 -4.71 -11.83 12.98
C SER A 5 -3.86 -10.62 12.56
N ALA A 6 -4.51 -9.58 12.05
CA ALA A 6 -4.32 -8.23 12.60
C ALA A 6 -5.28 -8.09 13.80
N ALA A 7 -4.82 -7.52 14.91
CA ALA A 7 -5.67 -7.33 16.08
C ALA A 7 -6.69 -6.21 15.78
N LEU A 8 -7.99 -6.51 15.92
CA LEU A 8 -9.05 -5.53 15.68
C LEU A 8 -8.92 -4.37 16.70
N PRO A 9 -9.23 -3.13 16.29
CA PRO A 9 -9.17 -1.98 17.20
C PRO A 9 -10.13 -2.19 18.38
N GLN A 10 -9.83 -1.62 19.54
CA GLN A 10 -10.76 -1.66 20.69
C GLN A 10 -11.98 -0.76 20.47
N CYS A 11 -13.07 -1.08 21.14
CA CYS A 11 -14.26 -0.24 21.18
C CYS A 11 -13.94 1.13 21.77
N ASP A 12 -14.20 2.20 21.03
CA ASP A 12 -13.93 3.57 21.45
C ASP A 12 -14.82 4.02 22.64
N ASP A 13 -15.97 3.36 22.83
CA ASP A 13 -16.97 3.69 23.86
C ASP A 13 -16.68 3.02 25.21
N CYS A 14 -16.44 1.69 25.22
CA CYS A 14 -16.22 0.95 26.47
C CYS A 14 -14.76 0.56 26.72
N GLN A 15 -13.89 0.63 25.70
CA GLN A 15 -12.46 0.27 25.76
C GLN A 15 -12.15 -1.14 26.30
N SER A 16 -13.17 -2.00 26.42
CA SER A 16 -13.09 -3.28 27.12
C SER A 16 -13.06 -4.48 26.16
N THR A 17 -13.58 -4.31 24.95
CA THR A 17 -13.70 -5.37 23.93
C THR A 17 -13.32 -4.85 22.55
N GLU A 18 -13.05 -5.75 21.61
CA GLU A 18 -12.76 -5.42 20.23
C GLU A 18 -13.98 -4.77 19.53
N ALA A 19 -13.71 -3.81 18.65
CA ALA A 19 -14.69 -3.15 17.83
C ALA A 19 -15.06 -4.06 16.65
N ASN A 20 -16.36 -4.21 16.43
CA ASN A 20 -16.92 -5.01 15.33
C ASN A 20 -17.60 -4.15 14.27
N TYR A 21 -17.99 -2.93 14.63
CA TYR A 21 -18.77 -2.03 13.80
C TYR A 21 -18.17 -0.62 13.78
N TRP A 22 -18.20 0.01 12.61
CA TRP A 22 -17.95 1.43 12.42
C TRP A 22 -19.27 2.13 12.08
N CYS A 23 -19.56 3.24 12.74
CA CYS A 23 -20.68 4.10 12.39
C CYS A 23 -20.19 5.28 11.53
N ILE A 24 -20.76 5.43 10.34
CA ILE A 24 -20.32 6.44 9.36
C ILE A 24 -20.61 7.85 9.88
N GLU A 25 -21.79 8.07 10.46
CA GLU A 25 -22.22 9.40 10.92
C GLU A 25 -21.59 9.77 12.27
N CYS A 26 -21.33 8.79 13.15
CA CYS A 26 -20.66 9.05 14.42
C CYS A 26 -19.14 9.20 14.27
N GLU A 27 -18.56 8.65 13.20
CA GLU A 27 -17.11 8.43 13.05
C GLU A 27 -16.49 7.72 14.28
N ILE A 28 -17.17 6.70 14.81
CA ILE A 28 -16.75 5.94 16.01
C ILE A 28 -16.82 4.42 15.77
N SER A 29 -15.86 3.69 16.36
CA SER A 29 -15.74 2.23 16.32
C SER A 29 -16.35 1.63 17.59
N TYR A 30 -17.36 0.76 17.43
CA TYR A 30 -18.10 0.16 18.53
C TYR A 30 -17.96 -1.37 18.54
N CYS A 31 -17.92 -1.95 19.74
CA CYS A 31 -18.22 -3.38 19.90
C CYS A 31 -19.71 -3.65 19.63
N THR A 32 -20.09 -4.91 19.51
CA THR A 32 -21.48 -5.31 19.23
C THR A 32 -22.47 -4.70 20.24
N THR A 33 -22.15 -4.75 21.54
CA THR A 33 -23.04 -4.26 22.60
C THR A 33 -23.22 -2.74 22.56
N CYS A 34 -22.12 -1.99 22.50
CA CYS A 34 -22.17 -0.52 22.42
C CYS A 34 -22.83 -0.06 21.12
N SER A 35 -22.60 -0.75 20.00
CA SER A 35 -23.24 -0.46 18.72
C SER A 35 -24.76 -0.53 18.82
N VAL A 36 -25.31 -1.53 19.50
CA VAL A 36 -26.77 -1.64 19.68
C VAL A 36 -27.28 -0.60 20.68
N ALA A 37 -26.58 -0.38 21.79
CA ALA A 37 -27.01 0.55 22.84
C ALA A 37 -27.09 2.01 22.36
N ILE A 38 -26.07 2.46 21.61
CA ILE A 38 -25.96 3.85 21.13
C ILE A 38 -26.89 4.13 19.95
N HIS A 39 -27.12 3.14 19.07
CA HIS A 39 -27.93 3.31 17.86
C HIS A 39 -29.41 2.98 18.11
N THR A 40 -29.94 3.52 19.20
CA THR A 40 -31.37 3.47 19.53
C THR A 40 -32.02 4.83 19.23
N ARG A 41 -33.34 4.81 18.94
CA ARG A 41 -34.17 6.00 18.71
C ARG A 41 -33.53 7.01 17.73
N ALA A 42 -33.00 8.11 18.24
CA ALA A 42 -32.47 9.23 17.46
C ALA A 42 -31.33 8.84 16.51
N ARG A 43 -30.57 7.78 16.83
CA ARG A 43 -29.44 7.32 16.01
C ARG A 43 -29.72 6.02 15.25
N ALA A 44 -30.99 5.57 15.23
CA ALA A 44 -31.37 4.31 14.57
C ALA A 44 -31.14 4.33 13.05
N HIS A 45 -31.14 5.52 12.44
CA HIS A 45 -30.93 5.72 11.00
C HIS A 45 -29.45 5.80 10.61
N HIS A 46 -28.52 5.85 11.57
CA HIS A 46 -27.09 5.89 11.26
C HIS A 46 -26.66 4.58 10.59
N ARG A 47 -25.83 4.70 9.57
CA ARG A 47 -25.30 3.58 8.82
C ARG A 47 -24.10 2.98 9.55
N ARG A 48 -24.26 1.73 9.96
CA ARG A 48 -23.23 0.91 10.59
C ARG A 48 -22.70 -0.10 9.59
N VAL A 49 -21.39 -0.16 9.44
CA VAL A 49 -20.70 -1.14 8.61
C VAL A 49 -19.77 -1.98 9.48
N PRO A 50 -19.41 -3.20 9.06
CA PRO A 50 -18.36 -3.97 9.72
C PRO A 50 -17.06 -3.17 9.83
N ILE A 51 -16.26 -3.42 10.88
CA ILE A 51 -15.05 -2.64 11.16
C ILE A 51 -14.01 -2.67 10.02
N TYR A 52 -13.94 -3.76 9.24
CA TYR A 52 -13.06 -3.87 8.08
C TYR A 52 -13.51 -3.02 6.87
N GLU A 53 -14.74 -2.48 6.90
CA GLU A 53 -15.25 -1.50 5.93
C GLU A 53 -15.11 -0.06 6.44
N LYS A 54 -14.48 0.15 7.61
CA LYS A 54 -14.18 1.50 8.12
C LYS A 54 -13.40 2.27 7.04
N PRO A 55 -13.90 3.43 6.58
CA PRO A 55 -13.17 4.27 5.65
C PRO A 55 -11.82 4.63 6.26
N ILE A 56 -10.75 4.40 5.50
CA ILE A 56 -9.39 4.78 5.90
C ILE A 56 -9.41 6.28 6.21
N GLU A 57 -8.92 6.66 7.39
CA GLU A 57 -8.77 8.06 7.75
C GLU A 57 -7.97 8.77 6.65
N SER A 58 -8.70 9.53 5.86
CA SER A 58 -8.12 10.23 4.72
C SER A 58 -7.25 11.34 5.29
N LYS A 59 -5.97 11.35 4.91
CA LYS A 59 -5.06 12.45 5.25
C LYS A 59 -5.73 13.79 4.92
N ARG A 60 -5.45 14.79 5.74
CA ARG A 60 -5.90 16.17 5.48
C ARG A 60 -5.03 16.79 4.40
N CYS A 61 -5.63 17.66 3.60
CA CYS A 61 -4.90 18.42 2.60
C CYS A 61 -3.94 19.40 3.30
N GLU A 62 -2.70 19.49 2.79
CA GLU A 62 -1.69 20.40 3.34
C GLU A 62 -2.04 21.88 3.11
N GLN A 63 -2.69 22.16 1.97
CA GLN A 63 -3.15 23.51 1.61
C GLN A 63 -4.51 23.84 2.27
N HIS A 64 -5.39 22.86 2.38
CA HIS A 64 -6.74 23.02 2.92
C HIS A 64 -6.92 22.14 4.16
N ARG A 65 -6.39 22.61 5.31
CA ARG A 65 -6.27 21.80 6.55
C ARG A 65 -7.59 21.22 7.07
N ASN A 66 -8.72 21.86 6.77
CA ASN A 66 -10.04 21.39 7.18
C ASN A 66 -10.60 20.30 6.26
N GLU A 67 -10.07 20.18 5.05
CA GLU A 67 -10.54 19.23 4.05
C GLU A 67 -9.77 17.90 4.07
N LYS A 68 -10.51 16.81 3.93
CA LYS A 68 -9.97 15.44 3.76
C LYS A 68 -9.62 15.23 2.28
N LEU A 69 -8.50 14.56 1.99
CA LEU A 69 -8.17 14.13 0.62
C LEU A 69 -9.21 13.11 0.15
N LYS A 70 -9.71 13.25 -1.08
CA LYS A 70 -10.82 12.43 -1.61
C LYS A 70 -10.61 11.96 -3.05
N TYR A 71 -9.76 12.64 -3.81
CA TYR A 71 -9.59 12.41 -5.24
C TYR A 71 -8.13 12.16 -5.58
N TRP A 72 -7.90 11.33 -6.58
CA TRP A 72 -6.62 11.19 -7.26
C TRP A 72 -6.66 11.98 -8.56
N CYS A 73 -5.70 12.88 -8.73
CA CYS A 73 -5.51 13.68 -9.94
C CYS A 73 -4.51 13.00 -10.87
N ASP A 74 -4.71 13.08 -12.17
CA ASP A 74 -3.77 12.58 -13.20
C ASP A 74 -2.39 13.26 -13.18
N CYS A 75 -2.23 14.40 -12.50
CA CYS A 75 -0.93 14.97 -12.13
C CYS A 75 -0.22 14.24 -10.96
N GLU A 76 -0.64 13.00 -10.69
CA GLU A 76 -0.11 12.10 -9.67
C GLU A 76 -0.18 12.62 -8.22
N LYS A 77 -1.29 13.30 -7.88
CA LYS A 77 -1.51 13.86 -6.53
C LYS A 77 -2.85 13.47 -5.95
N LEU A 78 -2.86 13.18 -4.65
CA LEU A 78 -4.10 13.15 -3.86
C LEU A 78 -4.53 14.58 -3.54
N ILE A 79 -5.79 14.89 -3.82
CA ILE A 79 -6.36 16.22 -3.64
C ILE A 79 -7.68 16.17 -2.86
N CYS A 80 -8.02 17.26 -2.18
CA CYS A 80 -9.32 17.44 -1.54
C CYS A 80 -10.34 18.09 -2.50
N MET A 81 -11.56 18.36 -2.00
CA MET A 81 -12.60 19.03 -2.78
C MET A 81 -12.18 20.46 -3.19
N ASP A 82 -11.60 21.23 -2.28
CA ASP A 82 -11.18 22.60 -2.58
C ASP A 82 -10.09 22.64 -3.66
N CYS A 83 -9.10 21.74 -3.59
CA CYS A 83 -8.10 21.59 -4.65
C CYS A 83 -8.74 21.20 -5.99
N HIS A 84 -9.74 20.31 -5.98
CA HIS A 84 -10.47 19.91 -7.19
C HIS A 84 -11.21 21.08 -7.84
N LEU A 85 -11.79 21.97 -7.04
CA LEU A 85 -12.48 23.18 -7.50
C LEU A 85 -11.51 24.34 -7.84
N SER A 86 -10.26 24.26 -7.41
CA SER A 86 -9.26 25.29 -7.65
C SER A 86 -8.77 25.30 -9.10
N GLU A 87 -8.29 26.47 -9.57
CA GLU A 87 -7.67 26.61 -10.89
C GLU A 87 -6.43 25.70 -11.07
N GLN A 88 -5.79 25.25 -9.98
CA GLN A 88 -4.58 24.41 -10.05
C GLN A 88 -4.84 23.02 -10.65
N HIS A 89 -6.07 22.49 -10.53
CA HIS A 89 -6.44 21.15 -11.02
C HIS A 89 -7.63 21.16 -11.98
N LYS A 90 -8.10 22.34 -12.40
CA LYS A 90 -9.32 22.54 -13.20
C LYS A 90 -9.37 21.74 -14.51
N ASN A 91 -8.22 21.57 -15.16
CA ASN A 91 -8.11 20.88 -16.45
C ASN A 91 -7.57 19.46 -16.32
N HIS A 92 -7.33 19.00 -15.10
CA HIS A 92 -6.83 17.67 -14.83
C HIS A 92 -7.98 16.68 -14.63
N ARG A 93 -7.80 15.44 -15.09
CA ARG A 93 -8.76 14.39 -14.81
C ARG A 93 -8.58 13.92 -13.37
N THR A 94 -9.69 13.87 -12.65
CA THR A 94 -9.72 13.36 -11.28
C THR A 94 -10.62 12.14 -11.17
N VAL A 95 -10.20 11.16 -10.39
CA VAL A 95 -10.99 9.97 -10.02
C VAL A 95 -11.10 9.87 -8.50
N PRO A 96 -12.07 9.11 -7.95
CA PRO A 96 -12.09 8.82 -6.51
C PRO A 96 -10.77 8.18 -6.05
N MET A 97 -10.31 8.54 -4.85
CA MET A 97 -9.07 8.04 -4.26
C MET A 97 -8.93 6.51 -4.34
N SER A 98 -10.00 5.76 -4.02
CA SER A 98 -10.00 4.29 -4.06
C SER A 98 -9.66 3.74 -5.45
N LYS A 99 -10.19 4.36 -6.50
CA LYS A 99 -9.90 3.98 -7.88
C LYS A 99 -8.47 4.34 -8.27
N GLY A 100 -8.00 5.54 -7.91
CA GLY A 100 -6.62 5.94 -8.17
C GLY A 100 -5.61 4.99 -7.53
N ILE A 101 -5.83 4.61 -6.26
CA ILE A 101 -5.00 3.64 -5.55
C ILE A 101 -5.01 2.27 -6.25
N PHE A 102 -6.19 1.79 -6.66
CA PHE A 102 -6.32 0.54 -7.40
C PHE A 102 -5.54 0.56 -8.72
N ASP A 103 -5.73 1.59 -9.54
CA ASP A 103 -5.09 1.72 -10.85
C ASP A 103 -3.55 1.78 -10.72
N ILE A 104 -3.03 2.53 -9.75
CA ILE A 104 -1.59 2.59 -9.45
C ILE A 104 -1.06 1.23 -8.99
N THR A 105 -1.82 0.53 -8.13
CA THR A 105 -1.42 -0.78 -7.62
C THR A 105 -1.32 -1.80 -8.75
N GLU A 106 -2.28 -1.81 -9.68
CA GLU A 106 -2.24 -2.70 -10.85
C GLU A 106 -1.12 -2.35 -11.81
N LYS A 107 -0.85 -1.05 -12.03
CA LYS A 107 0.29 -0.60 -12.83
C LYS A 107 1.61 -1.09 -12.23
N LEU A 108 1.83 -0.88 -10.93
CA LEU A 108 3.04 -1.33 -10.22
C LEU A 108 3.21 -2.85 -10.27
N LYS A 109 2.13 -3.63 -10.14
CA LYS A 109 2.20 -5.09 -10.27
C LYS A 109 2.67 -5.51 -11.67
N THR A 110 2.21 -4.83 -12.71
CA THR A 110 2.57 -5.12 -14.09
C THR A 110 4.04 -4.78 -14.33
N GLU A 111 4.46 -3.56 -14.00
CA GLU A 111 5.85 -3.12 -14.13
C GLU A 111 6.82 -4.02 -13.34
N PHE A 112 6.41 -4.47 -12.15
CA PHE A 112 7.20 -5.42 -11.36
C PHE A 112 7.37 -6.77 -12.07
N LYS A 113 6.31 -7.33 -12.65
CA LYS A 113 6.39 -8.60 -13.41
C LYS A 113 7.28 -8.48 -14.64
N GLU A 114 7.22 -7.35 -15.32
CA GLU A 114 8.07 -7.06 -16.48
C GLU A 114 9.54 -6.94 -16.09
N ALA A 115 9.83 -6.21 -15.00
CA ALA A 115 11.18 -6.10 -14.45
C ALA A 115 11.71 -7.48 -13.99
N GLN A 116 10.88 -8.27 -13.32
CA GLN A 116 11.23 -9.63 -12.90
C GLN A 116 11.56 -10.53 -14.10
N THR A 117 10.73 -10.48 -15.15
CA THR A 117 10.95 -11.27 -16.38
C THR A 117 12.24 -10.84 -17.07
N SER A 118 12.48 -9.54 -17.18
CA SER A 118 13.69 -8.98 -17.78
C SER A 118 14.95 -9.41 -17.01
N LEU A 119 14.88 -9.41 -15.67
CA LEU A 119 15.96 -9.89 -14.81
C LEU A 119 16.22 -11.39 -15.00
N SER A 120 15.19 -12.23 -15.01
CA SER A 120 15.33 -13.68 -15.25
C SER A 120 15.93 -13.99 -16.62
N GLN A 121 15.56 -13.22 -17.64
CA GLN A 121 16.13 -13.35 -18.99
C GLN A 121 17.60 -12.92 -19.04
N ALA A 122 17.96 -11.82 -18.36
CA ALA A 122 19.34 -11.37 -18.27
C ALA A 122 20.24 -12.42 -17.57
N ILE A 123 19.77 -12.98 -16.45
CA ILE A 123 20.49 -14.06 -15.72
C ILE A 123 20.67 -15.30 -16.61
N THR A 124 19.61 -15.72 -17.34
CA THR A 124 19.68 -16.91 -18.21
C THR A 124 20.62 -16.68 -19.39
N LYS A 125 20.64 -15.47 -19.94
CA LYS A 125 21.55 -15.08 -21.03
C LYS A 125 23.01 -15.04 -20.58
N ASP A 126 23.26 -14.60 -19.34
CA ASP A 126 24.61 -14.59 -18.74
C ASP A 126 25.10 -16.01 -18.44
N MET A 127 24.20 -16.92 -18.03
CA MET A 127 24.50 -18.34 -17.82
C MET A 127 24.81 -19.12 -19.12
N LEU A 128 24.41 -18.59 -20.29
CA LEU A 128 24.77 -19.09 -21.62
C LEU A 128 26.06 -18.46 -22.17
N LEU A 129 26.62 -17.46 -21.49
CA LEU A 129 27.86 -16.77 -21.84
C LEU A 129 28.95 -17.05 -20.79
N THR A 130 29.17 -18.33 -20.45
CA THR A 130 30.42 -18.78 -19.80
C THR A 130 31.59 -18.77 -20.78
N ASP A 131 31.82 -17.62 -21.42
CA ASP A 131 33.07 -17.19 -22.01
C ASP A 131 32.89 -15.73 -22.43
N ILE A 132 33.30 -14.81 -21.54
CA ILE A 132 34.04 -13.55 -21.82
C ILE A 132 33.74 -12.51 -20.72
N ASN A 133 34.77 -12.29 -19.93
CA ASN A 133 35.04 -11.21 -19.02
C ASN A 133 34.77 -9.81 -19.65
N ASP A 134 33.55 -9.27 -19.50
CA ASP A 134 33.23 -7.87 -19.85
C ASP A 134 32.65 -7.09 -18.64
N ASN A 135 33.57 -6.43 -17.94
CA ASN A 135 33.44 -5.62 -16.73
C ASN A 135 32.34 -4.51 -16.80
N LYS A 136 31.86 -4.13 -17.98
CA LYS A 136 30.82 -3.09 -18.16
C LYS A 136 29.41 -3.55 -17.81
N ASN A 137 29.10 -4.83 -18.02
CA ASN A 137 27.77 -5.37 -17.73
C ASN A 137 27.59 -5.54 -16.22
N ILE A 138 28.62 -6.03 -15.52
CA ILE A 138 28.64 -6.14 -14.06
C ILE A 138 28.41 -4.76 -13.41
N GLN A 139 29.14 -3.73 -13.83
CA GLN A 139 28.95 -2.37 -13.29
C GLN A 139 27.53 -1.83 -13.52
N SER A 140 26.94 -2.12 -14.68
CA SER A 140 25.57 -1.69 -14.99
C SER A 140 24.56 -2.44 -14.11
N ILE A 141 24.78 -3.74 -13.87
CA ILE A 141 23.94 -4.57 -12.99
C ILE A 141 24.05 -4.11 -11.54
N THR A 142 25.27 -3.89 -11.03
CA THR A 142 25.49 -3.38 -9.67
C THR A 142 24.80 -2.04 -9.48
N LYS A 143 24.89 -1.13 -10.47
CA LYS A 143 24.19 0.15 -10.43
C LYS A 143 22.67 -0.02 -10.39
N THR A 144 22.10 -0.87 -11.24
CA THR A 144 20.65 -1.13 -11.21
C THR A 144 20.18 -1.76 -9.90
N PHE A 145 21.05 -2.56 -9.26
CA PHE A 145 20.77 -3.14 -7.95
C PHE A 145 20.79 -2.10 -6.84
N ASP A 146 21.76 -1.18 -6.85
CA ASP A 146 21.84 -0.06 -5.92
C ASP A 146 20.62 0.88 -6.08
N ASP A 147 20.22 1.17 -7.32
CA ASP A 147 19.03 1.96 -7.63
C ASP A 147 17.75 1.28 -7.11
N LEU A 148 17.63 -0.05 -7.26
CA LEU A 148 16.52 -0.83 -6.70
C LEU A 148 16.51 -0.81 -5.17
N GLN A 149 17.67 -0.93 -4.51
CA GLN A 149 17.77 -0.84 -3.05
C GLN A 149 17.35 0.54 -2.53
N GLN A 150 17.73 1.60 -3.24
CA GLN A 150 17.35 2.96 -2.91
C GLN A 150 15.83 3.17 -3.05
N LEU A 151 15.22 2.70 -4.14
CA LEU A 151 13.77 2.73 -4.33
C LEU A 151 13.01 1.93 -3.26
N MET A 152 13.54 0.77 -2.84
CA MET A 152 12.95 -0.02 -1.75
C MET A 152 13.00 0.72 -0.41
N LYS A 153 14.08 1.45 -0.13
CA LYS A 153 14.22 2.28 1.07
C LYS A 153 13.21 3.42 1.06
N GLU A 154 13.06 4.11 -0.07
CA GLU A 154 12.08 5.18 -0.25
C GLU A 154 10.65 4.67 -0.11
N LEU A 155 10.34 3.49 -0.64
CA LEU A 155 9.02 2.86 -0.50
C LEU A 155 8.71 2.47 0.96
N LYS A 156 9.73 2.09 1.73
CA LYS A 156 9.59 1.82 3.18
C LYS A 156 9.35 3.10 3.98
N GLU A 157 10.04 4.19 3.64
CA GLU A 157 9.79 5.52 4.23
C GLU A 157 8.40 6.06 3.85
N LEU A 158 7.94 5.82 2.62
CA LEU A 158 6.59 6.19 2.17
C LEU A 158 5.49 5.39 2.89
N LYS A 159 5.80 4.16 3.35
CA LYS A 159 4.92 3.32 4.19
C LYS A 159 4.96 3.69 5.67
N SER A 160 6.01 4.32 6.18
CA SER A 160 6.13 4.73 7.60
C SER A 160 4.99 5.62 8.11
N PRO A 161 4.37 6.52 7.31
CA PRO A 161 3.19 7.29 7.73
C PRO A 161 1.85 6.55 7.56
N ILE A 162 1.83 5.35 6.99
CA ILE A 162 0.61 4.53 6.85
C ILE A 162 0.60 3.55 8.04
N LYS A 163 -0.12 3.91 9.10
CA LYS A 163 -0.44 2.97 10.19
C LYS A 163 -1.20 1.78 9.60
N THR A 164 -0.46 0.72 9.33
CA THR A 164 -0.86 -0.70 9.36
C THR A 164 -2.37 -0.98 9.43
N GLU A 165 -3.00 -1.23 8.28
CA GLU A 165 -3.95 -2.34 8.13
C GLU A 165 -4.21 -2.78 6.68
N TYR A 166 -3.19 -2.68 5.80
CA TYR A 166 -3.20 -3.43 4.55
C TYR A 166 -2.30 -4.66 4.72
N ARG A 167 -2.90 -5.83 5.01
CA ARG A 167 -2.32 -7.11 4.58
C ARG A 167 -2.31 -7.10 3.06
N ILE A 168 -1.23 -6.64 2.45
CA ILE A 168 -1.00 -6.88 1.02
C ILE A 168 -0.47 -8.32 0.94
N GLU A 169 -1.40 -9.28 0.86
CA GLU A 169 -1.07 -10.66 0.51
C GLU A 169 -0.34 -10.64 -0.84
N GLY A 170 0.98 -10.75 -0.79
CA GLY A 170 1.87 -10.54 -1.93
C GLY A 170 3.17 -9.85 -1.55
N VAL A 171 3.17 -8.86 -0.64
CA VAL A 171 4.41 -8.16 -0.24
C VAL A 171 5.29 -9.03 0.65
N ASP A 172 4.70 -9.74 1.62
CA ASP A 172 5.47 -10.67 2.46
C ASP A 172 5.99 -11.87 1.65
N GLN A 173 5.22 -12.30 0.64
CA GLN A 173 5.67 -13.30 -0.33
C GLN A 173 6.79 -12.77 -1.22
N LEU A 174 6.71 -11.51 -1.66
CA LEU A 174 7.77 -10.85 -2.41
C LEU A 174 9.04 -10.70 -1.58
N GLN A 175 8.93 -10.29 -0.32
CA GLN A 175 10.06 -10.20 0.60
C GLN A 175 10.68 -11.59 0.84
N THR A 176 9.86 -12.62 1.03
CA THR A 176 10.31 -14.01 1.18
C THR A 176 11.00 -14.51 -0.10
N ASN A 177 10.46 -14.18 -1.28
CA ASN A 177 11.05 -14.57 -2.55
C ASN A 177 12.38 -13.84 -2.80
N ILE A 178 12.48 -12.56 -2.42
CA ILE A 178 13.73 -11.79 -2.43
C ILE A 178 14.76 -12.44 -1.50
N ASP A 179 14.38 -12.76 -0.27
CA ASP A 179 15.27 -13.38 0.72
C ASP A 179 15.77 -14.76 0.23
N ASN A 180 14.91 -15.52 -0.47
CA ASN A 180 15.27 -16.80 -1.06
C ASN A 180 16.22 -16.64 -2.26
N ILE A 181 15.99 -15.65 -3.14
CA ILE A 181 16.89 -15.34 -4.26
C ILE A 181 18.26 -14.88 -3.72
N LEU A 182 18.29 -14.05 -2.68
CA LEU A 182 19.54 -13.61 -2.03
C LEU A 182 20.29 -14.76 -1.36
N LYS A 183 19.58 -15.73 -0.78
CA LYS A 183 20.19 -16.97 -0.26
C LYS A 183 20.74 -17.85 -1.38
N GLN A 184 20.03 -17.98 -2.51
CA GLN A 184 20.51 -18.72 -3.67
C GLN A 184 21.73 -18.05 -4.30
N ALA A 185 21.77 -16.71 -4.35
CA ALA A 185 22.94 -15.95 -4.80
C ALA A 185 24.14 -16.12 -3.85
N ARG A 186 23.93 -16.15 -2.52
CA ARG A 186 25.01 -16.42 -1.53
C ARG A 186 25.54 -17.85 -1.55
N ILE A 187 24.80 -18.82 -2.09
CA ILE A 187 25.30 -20.19 -2.29
C ILE A 187 26.36 -20.22 -3.42
N VAL A 188 26.34 -19.26 -4.36
CA VAL A 188 27.34 -19.17 -5.44
C VAL A 188 28.70 -18.65 -4.93
N GLU A 189 28.73 -17.89 -3.83
CA GLU A 189 29.98 -17.35 -3.23
C GLU A 189 30.68 -18.32 -2.24
N LEU A 190 30.14 -19.53 -2.03
CA LEU A 190 30.66 -20.51 -1.05
C LEU A 190 31.02 -21.88 -1.64
N ILE A 191 31.03 -22.02 -2.97
CA ILE A 191 31.60 -23.22 -3.62
C ILE A 191 33.06 -22.90 -3.96
N PRO A 192 34.04 -23.59 -3.34
CA PRO A 192 35.46 -23.42 -3.66
C PRO A 192 35.80 -23.90 -5.07
#